data_AF-A0A135UQX9-F1
#
_entry.id   AF-A0A135UQX9-F1
#
_cell.length_a   1.000
_cell.length_b   1.000
_cell.length_c   1.000
_cell.angle_alpha   90.00
_cell.angle_beta   90.00
_cell.angle_gamma   90.00
#
_symmetry.space_group_name_H-M   'P 1'
#
loop_
_entity.id
_entity.type
_entity.pdbx_description
1 polymer ?
#
loop_
_entity_poly.entity_id
_entity_poly.type
_entity_poly.pdbx_seq_one_letter_code
_entity_poly.pdbx_strand_id
1 'polypeptide(L)'
;MASHGDGDVAHYLAVEDMIYQKAHDNGVLVSKGSWFIADVRTLKGVNFRLTFAAAPVHELDEALQRFARALETESPNLCPNSRRMTSNLTEAEGN
;
A
#
# COMPACT_ATOMS: atom_id res chain seq x y z
N MET A 1 23.21 5.95 -26.14
CA MET A 1 23.20 4.91 -25.10
C MET A 1 22.08 5.23 -24.12
N ALA A 2 20.92 4.56 -24.22
CA ALA A 2 19.90 4.66 -23.19
C ALA A 2 20.38 3.83 -21.99
N SER A 3 20.58 4.47 -20.83
CA SER A 3 20.96 3.74 -19.62
C SER A 3 19.78 2.88 -19.20
N HIS A 4 20.05 1.65 -18.78
CA HIS A 4 19.02 0.67 -18.41
C HIS A 4 18.17 1.10 -17.19
N GLY A 5 18.45 2.25 -16.55
CA GLY A 5 17.70 2.73 -15.37
C GLY A 5 16.50 3.62 -15.67
N ASP A 6 16.37 4.21 -16.87
CA ASP A 6 15.32 5.19 -17.13
C ASP A 6 13.93 4.54 -17.34
N GLY A 7 13.92 3.33 -17.93
CA GLY A 7 12.69 2.54 -18.11
C GLY A 7 12.09 2.03 -16.78
N ASP A 8 12.96 1.68 -15.82
CA ASP A 8 12.55 1.20 -14.51
C ASP A 8 11.90 2.32 -13.68
N VAL A 9 12.44 3.54 -13.77
CA VAL A 9 11.92 4.70 -13.05
C VAL A 9 10.51 5.05 -13.52
N ALA A 10 10.28 5.12 -14.84
CA ALA A 10 8.95 5.40 -15.39
C ALA A 10 7.93 4.33 -14.99
N HIS A 11 8.33 3.05 -14.99
CA HIS A 11 7.48 1.96 -14.53
C HIS A 11 7.13 2.09 -13.05
N TYR A 12 8.11 2.37 -12.18
CA TYR A 12 7.87 2.55 -10.75
C TYR A 12 6.92 3.72 -10.46
N LEU A 13 7.10 4.85 -11.15
CA LEU A 13 6.19 6.01 -10.98
C LEU A 13 4.75 5.67 -11.38
N ALA A 14 4.57 4.94 -12.48
CA ALA A 14 3.24 4.52 -12.94
C ALA A 14 2.56 3.58 -11.93
N VAL A 15 3.29 2.59 -11.41
CA VAL A 15 2.77 1.68 -10.37
C VAL A 15 2.47 2.44 -9.08
N GLU A 16 3.33 3.38 -8.67
CA GLU A 16 3.12 4.20 -7.48
C GLU A 16 1.89 5.11 -7.62
N ASP A 17 1.65 5.71 -8.79
CA ASP A 17 0.44 6.52 -9.06
C ASP A 17 -0.83 5.67 -9.02
N MET A 18 -0.80 4.48 -9.62
CA MET A 18 -1.94 3.57 -9.64
C MET A 18 -2.34 3.15 -8.22
N ILE A 19 -1.38 2.70 -7.41
CA ILE A 19 -1.62 2.31 -6.01
C ILE A 19 -2.11 3.52 -5.21
N TYR A 20 -1.54 4.72 -5.43
CA TYR A 20 -1.97 5.94 -4.76
C TYR A 20 -3.45 6.28 -5.04
N GLN A 21 -3.87 6.26 -6.30
CA GLN A 21 -5.26 6.50 -6.67
C GLN A 21 -6.19 5.43 -6.08
N LYS A 22 -5.79 4.16 -6.12
CA LYS A 22 -6.58 3.07 -5.54
C LYS A 22 -6.71 3.17 -4.02
N ALA A 23 -5.65 3.56 -3.33
CA ALA A 23 -5.68 3.82 -1.89
C ALA A 23 -6.64 4.97 -1.56
N HIS A 24 -6.60 6.05 -2.35
CA HIS A 24 -7.51 7.18 -2.21
C HIS A 24 -8.99 6.77 -2.43
N ASP A 25 -9.28 5.98 -3.46
CA ASP A 25 -10.62 5.44 -3.72
C ASP A 25 -11.11 4.52 -2.59
N ASN A 26 -10.20 3.78 -1.95
CA ASN A 26 -10.49 2.98 -0.77
C ASN A 26 -10.61 3.82 0.52
N GLY A 27 -10.50 5.15 0.44
CA GLY A 27 -10.64 6.07 1.55
C GLY A 27 -9.42 6.15 2.47
N VAL A 28 -8.21 5.96 1.92
CA VAL A 28 -6.94 6.07 2.66
C VAL A 28 -6.01 7.06 1.97
N LEU A 29 -5.51 8.03 2.75
CA LEU A 29 -4.49 8.96 2.28
C LEU A 29 -3.11 8.48 2.70
N VAL A 30 -2.22 8.32 1.72
CA VAL A 30 -0.79 8.01 1.91
C VAL A 30 0.06 9.04 1.18
N SER A 31 1.35 9.15 1.52
CA SER A 31 2.29 9.95 0.72
C SER A 31 3.11 9.05 -0.19
N LYS A 32 3.20 9.40 -1.48
CA LYS A 32 4.08 8.71 -2.44
C LYS A 32 5.54 8.90 -2.03
N GLY A 33 6.34 7.85 -2.12
CA GLY A 33 7.77 7.87 -1.79
C GLY A 33 8.56 8.77 -2.73
N SER A 34 8.20 8.81 -4.02
CA SER A 34 8.82 9.69 -5.02
C SER A 34 8.79 11.18 -4.65
N TRP A 35 7.83 11.62 -3.83
CA TRP A 35 7.76 13.01 -3.36
C TRP A 35 8.92 13.40 -2.43
N PHE A 36 9.63 12.41 -1.86
CA PHE A 36 10.72 12.62 -0.91
C PHE A 36 12.10 12.35 -1.51
N ILE A 37 12.16 12.04 -2.81
CA ILE A 37 13.41 11.77 -3.52
C ILE A 37 13.88 13.04 -4.25
N ALA A 38 15.12 13.47 -3.99
CA ALA A 38 15.69 14.67 -4.61
C ALA A 38 15.99 14.49 -6.11
N ASP A 39 16.38 13.28 -6.53
CA ASP A 39 16.60 12.92 -7.93
C ASP A 39 15.83 11.63 -8.26
N VAL A 40 14.75 11.76 -9.02
CA VAL A 40 13.84 10.67 -9.37
C VAL A 40 14.54 9.52 -10.10
N ARG A 41 15.67 9.78 -10.76
CA ARG A 41 16.48 8.74 -11.44
C ARG A 41 17.14 7.77 -10.46
N THR A 42 17.17 8.11 -9.18
CA THR A 42 17.70 7.26 -8.11
C THR A 42 16.63 6.37 -7.47
N LEU A 43 15.39 6.42 -7.96
CA LEU A 43 14.30 5.60 -7.45
C LEU A 43 14.62 4.11 -7.65
N LYS A 44 14.63 3.33 -6.57
CA LYS A 44 14.97 1.90 -6.58
C LYS A 44 13.74 0.98 -6.40
N GLY A 45 12.55 1.57 -6.40
CA GLY A 45 11.30 0.86 -6.20
C GLY A 45 10.19 1.78 -5.71
N VAL A 46 9.01 1.19 -5.51
CA VAL A 46 7.80 1.87 -5.08
C VAL A 46 7.73 1.87 -3.55
N ASN A 47 7.57 3.04 -2.94
CA ASN A 47 7.50 3.19 -1.48
C ASN A 47 6.35 4.12 -1.10
N PHE A 48 5.74 3.92 0.06
CA PHE A 48 4.71 4.80 0.60
C PHE A 48 5.00 5.15 2.05
N ARG A 49 4.72 6.40 2.43
CA ARG A 49 4.77 6.83 3.83
C ARG A 49 3.36 6.84 4.41
N LEU A 50 3.18 6.09 5.49
CA LEU A 50 2.00 6.10 6.34
C LEU A 50 2.35 6.80 7.67
N THR A 51 1.41 7.55 8.25
CA THR A 51 1.61 8.22 9.54
C THR A 51 0.61 7.70 10.56
N PHE A 52 1.11 7.30 11.73
CA PHE A 52 0.31 6.81 12.86
C PHE A 52 0.01 7.91 13.89
N ALA A 53 0.49 9.13 13.65
CA ALA A 53 0.28 10.27 14.55
C ALA A 53 -1.09 10.94 14.36
N ALA A 54 -1.76 10.71 13.22
CA ALA A 54 -2.95 11.46 12.81
C ALA A 54 -4.29 10.82 13.22
N ALA A 55 -4.29 9.57 13.69
CA ALA A 55 -5.52 8.81 13.91
C ALA A 55 -5.45 7.93 15.18
N PRO A 56 -6.56 7.72 15.91
CA PRO A 56 -6.70 6.69 16.92
C PRO A 56 -6.34 5.28 16.40
N VAL A 57 -5.86 4.39 17.27
CA VAL A 57 -5.36 3.04 16.89
C VAL A 57 -6.34 2.23 16.05
N HIS A 58 -7.64 2.27 16.38
CA HIS A 58 -8.65 1.52 15.63
C HIS A 58 -8.87 2.03 14.19
N GLU A 59 -8.72 3.34 13.97
CA GLU A 59 -8.80 3.94 12.63
C GLU A 59 -7.55 3.59 11.80
N LEU A 60 -6.41 3.36 12.45
CA LEU A 60 -5.17 2.93 11.78
C LEU A 60 -5.28 1.50 11.27
N ASP A 61 -5.87 0.58 12.03
CA ASP A 61 -6.11 -0.79 11.57
C ASP A 61 -7.02 -0.81 10.34
N GLU A 62 -8.10 -0.04 10.37
CA GLU A 62 -9.02 0.08 9.24
C GLU A 62 -8.34 0.71 8.01
N ALA A 63 -7.57 1.79 8.20
CA ALA A 63 -6.81 2.43 7.14
C ALA A 63 -5.78 1.47 6.51
N LEU A 64 -5.09 0.67 7.32
CA LEU A 64 -4.11 -0.30 6.83
C LEU A 64 -4.79 -1.43 6.04
N GLN A 65 -5.95 -1.93 6.48
CA GLN A 65 -6.72 -2.92 5.74
C GLN A 65 -7.19 -2.39 4.38
N ARG A 66 -7.69 -1.15 4.34
CA ARG A 66 -8.12 -0.49 3.10
C ARG A 66 -6.93 -0.27 2.15
N PHE A 67 -5.76 0.08 2.68
CA PHE A 67 -4.53 0.19 1.89
C PHE A 67 -4.07 -1.17 1.37
N ALA A 68 -4.10 -2.23 2.18
CA ALA A 68 -3.75 -3.59 1.75
C ALA A 68 -4.63 -4.07 0.58
N ARG A 69 -5.94 -3.78 0.60
CA ARG A 69 -6.85 -4.07 -0.53
C ARG A 69 -6.46 -3.35 -1.82
N ALA A 70 -5.89 -2.15 -1.71
CA ALA A 70 -5.37 -1.42 -2.88
C ALA A 70 -4.15 -2.16 -3.48
N LEU A 71 -3.30 -2.76 -2.65
CA LEU A 71 -2.14 -3.54 -3.10
C LEU A 71 -2.54 -4.88 -3.74
N GLU A 72 -3.49 -5.60 -3.15
CA GLU A 72 -3.92 -6.93 -3.63
C GLU A 72 -4.57 -6.87 -5.03
N THR A 73 -5.24 -5.76 -5.35
CA THR A 73 -5.86 -5.56 -6.66
C THR A 73 -4.81 -5.45 -7.77
N GLU A 74 -3.66 -4.84 -7.48
CA GLU A 74 -2.62 -4.53 -8.47
C GLU A 74 -1.46 -5.52 -8.47
N SER A 75 -1.25 -6.23 -7.35
CA SER A 75 -0.21 -7.25 -7.22
C SER A 75 -0.76 -8.49 -6.51
N PRO A 76 -1.45 -9.40 -7.24
CA PRO A 76 -2.05 -10.60 -6.66
C PRO A 76 -1.03 -11.56 -6.02
N ASN A 77 0.28 -11.31 -6.16
CA ASN A 77 1.36 -12.11 -5.60
C ASN A 77 2.15 -11.40 -4.47
N LEU A 78 1.76 -10.20 -4.03
CA LEU A 78 2.49 -9.49 -2.95
C LEU A 78 2.31 -10.17 -1.58
N CYS A 79 1.19 -10.88 -1.39
CA CYS A 79 0.88 -11.61 -0.17
C CYS A 79 0.41 -13.04 -0.47
N PRO A 80 1.31 -13.97 -0.82
CA PRO A 80 0.95 -15.38 -1.08
C PRO A 80 0.42 -16.12 0.16
N ASN A 81 0.44 -15.49 1.33
CA ASN A 81 0.08 -16.09 2.62
C ASN A 81 -1.02 -15.32 3.39
N SER A 82 -1.82 -14.46 2.75
CA SER A 82 -3.07 -13.96 3.38
C SER A 82 -4.13 -15.07 3.40
N ARG A 83 -3.84 -16.16 4.13
CA ARG A 83 -4.81 -17.16 4.52
C ARG A 83 -5.88 -16.40 5.31
N ARG A 84 -7.07 -16.24 4.73
CA ARG A 84 -8.25 -15.64 5.36
C ARG A 84 -8.30 -16.05 6.82
N MET A 85 -8.01 -15.13 7.74
CA MET A 85 -8.51 -15.23 9.10
C MET A 85 -10.00 -14.87 9.02
N THR A 86 -10.82 -15.82 8.58
CA THR A 86 -12.23 -15.82 8.96
C THR A 86 -12.22 -16.15 10.45
N SER A 87 -12.32 -15.13 11.29
CA SER A 87 -12.59 -15.33 12.71
C SER A 87 -13.94 -16.03 12.82
N ASN A 88 -13.93 -17.31 13.18
CA ASN A 88 -15.10 -17.93 13.78
C ASN A 88 -15.27 -17.30 15.16
N LEU A 89 -16.02 -16.20 15.22
CA LEU A 89 -16.59 -15.67 16.45
C LEU A 89 -17.99 -16.30 16.60
N THR A 90 -17.98 -17.55 17.03
CA THR A 90 -19.07 -18.28 17.68
C THR A 90 -18.31 -19.18 18.66
N GLU A 91 -18.46 -19.13 19.97
CA GLU A 91 -19.61 -18.84 20.82
C GLU A 91 -19.12 -18.19 22.11
N ALA A 92 -19.83 -17.16 22.56
CA ALA A 92 -19.88 -16.80 23.97
C ALA A 92 -21.07 -17.54 24.62
N GLU A 93 -20.96 -17.73 25.93
CA GLU A 93 -22.00 -18.18 26.87
C GLU A 93 -22.17 -19.72 26.90
N GLY A 94 -21.87 -20.43 27.98
CA GLY A 94 -22.17 -20.12 29.37
C GLY A 94 -23.44 -20.87 29.79
N ASN A 95 -23.31 -22.17 30.11
CA ASN A 95 -24.00 -22.90 31.19
C ASN A 95 -23.67 -24.39 31.13
#